data_AF-A0A146F6A4-F1
#
_entry.id   AF-A0A146F6A4-F1
#
_cell.length_a   1.000
_cell.length_b   1.000
_cell.length_c   1.000
_cell.angle_alpha   90.00
_cell.angle_beta   90.00
_cell.angle_gamma   90.00
#
_symmetry.space_group_name_H-M   'P 1'
#
loop_
_entity.id
_entity.type
_entity.pdbx_description
1 polymer ?
#
loop_
_entity_poly.entity_id
_entity_poly.type
_entity_poly.pdbx_seq_one_letter_code
_entity_poly.pdbx_strand_id
1 'polypeptide(L)'
;MKIRSNLMQVSRCSTIGRLVAGGVADKYGRINTQIGLLGLGAVAVFVIWLPFGSKLAGLYIFSCVYGFASGSFISLAPACIGQISKASEVGGRFGVCYLTVSFATLISIPIGGEMIETVGKQAMVAFLGAVLVIAMGMFSMARWSCLNYRWRWQAKI
;
A
#
# COMPACT_ATOMS: atom_id res chain seq x y z
N MET A 1 -14.49 17.77 -20.47
CA MET A 1 -14.41 16.37 -20.95
C MET A 1 -13.12 15.64 -20.54
N LYS A 2 -11.96 16.30 -20.44
CA LYS A 2 -10.64 15.72 -20.12
C LYS A 2 -10.50 15.11 -18.70
N ILE A 3 -11.32 15.55 -17.74
CA ILE A 3 -11.28 15.04 -16.35
C ILE A 3 -11.94 13.66 -16.24
N ARG A 4 -13.04 13.39 -16.97
CA ARG A 4 -13.70 12.07 -16.96
C ARG A 4 -12.83 10.98 -17.59
N SER A 5 -12.06 11.29 -18.65
CA SER A 5 -11.15 10.32 -19.28
C SER A 5 -9.96 9.94 -18.38
N ASN A 6 -9.51 10.84 -17.51
CA ASN A 6 -8.42 10.58 -16.57
C ASN A 6 -8.89 9.76 -15.38
N LEU A 7 -10.08 10.06 -14.85
CA LEU A 7 -10.73 9.26 -13.80
C LEU A 7 -10.94 7.80 -14.23
N MET A 8 -11.43 7.58 -15.46
CA MET A 8 -11.64 6.23 -15.98
C MET A 8 -10.34 5.42 -16.13
N GLN A 9 -9.20 6.06 -16.41
CA GLN A 9 -7.92 5.37 -16.52
C GLN A 9 -7.45 4.84 -15.16
N VAL A 10 -7.54 5.67 -14.12
CA VAL A 10 -7.12 5.30 -12.76
C VAL A 10 -7.96 4.14 -12.22
N SER A 11 -9.28 4.18 -12.38
CA SER A 11 -10.17 3.11 -11.93
C SER A 11 -9.91 1.79 -12.64
N ARG A 12 -9.67 1.79 -13.96
CA ARG A 12 -9.34 0.58 -14.73
C ARG A 12 -8.02 -0.04 -14.27
N CYS A 13 -6.98 0.76 -14.05
CA CYS A 13 -5.72 0.28 -13.50
C CYS A 13 -5.88 -0.32 -12.09
N SER A 14 -6.73 0.26 -11.25
CA SER A 14 -6.99 -0.28 -9.91
C SER A 14 -7.71 -1.63 -9.94
N THR A 15 -8.70 -1.81 -10.84
CA THR A 15 -9.40 -3.09 -11.02
C THR A 15 -8.48 -4.18 -11.55
N ILE A 16 -7.62 -3.86 -12.53
CA ILE A 16 -6.61 -4.79 -13.04
C ILE A 16 -5.61 -5.13 -11.93
N GLY A 17 -5.24 -4.17 -11.09
CA GLY A 17 -4.39 -4.39 -9.94
C GLY A 17 -4.93 -5.41 -8.96
N ARG A 18 -6.22 -5.32 -8.64
CA ARG A 18 -6.90 -6.29 -7.78
C ARG A 18 -6.88 -7.71 -8.36
N LEU A 19 -7.10 -7.85 -9.67
CA LEU A 19 -7.09 -9.16 -10.34
C LEU A 19 -5.68 -9.79 -10.39
N VAL A 20 -4.67 -9.00 -10.78
CA VAL A 20 -3.29 -9.49 -10.89
C VAL A 20 -2.71 -9.79 -9.51
N ALA A 21 -2.90 -8.89 -8.54
CA ALA A 21 -2.41 -9.13 -7.18
C ALA A 21 -3.14 -10.29 -6.49
N GLY A 22 -4.43 -10.50 -6.76
CA GLY A 22 -5.15 -11.70 -6.32
C GLY A 22 -4.50 -12.98 -6.83
N GLY A 23 -4.26 -13.07 -8.15
CA GLY A 23 -3.62 -14.24 -8.77
C GLY A 23 -2.17 -14.46 -8.31
N VAL A 24 -1.41 -13.39 -8.05
CA VAL A 24 -0.05 -13.47 -7.50
C VAL A 24 -0.08 -13.86 -6.02
N ALA A 25 -1.04 -13.36 -5.24
CA ALA A 25 -1.23 -13.70 -3.83
C ALA A 25 -1.54 -15.18 -3.62
N ASP A 26 -2.33 -15.77 -4.52
CA ASP A 26 -2.66 -17.19 -4.49
C ASP A 26 -1.43 -18.09 -4.79
N LYS A 27 -0.46 -17.58 -5.56
CA LYS A 27 0.74 -18.34 -5.96
C LYS A 27 1.92 -18.17 -4.99
N TYR A 28 2.17 -16.95 -4.51
CA TYR A 28 3.35 -16.60 -3.70
C TYR A 28 3.07 -16.39 -2.20
N GLY A 29 1.81 -16.49 -1.78
CA GLY A 29 1.38 -16.23 -0.41
C GLY A 29 0.99 -14.76 -0.20
N ARG A 30 -0.10 -14.54 0.53
CA ARG A 30 -0.74 -13.22 0.66
C ARG A 30 0.15 -12.20 1.35
N ILE A 31 0.80 -12.61 2.45
CA ILE A 31 1.72 -11.75 3.21
C ILE A 31 2.96 -11.37 2.40
N ASN A 32 3.51 -12.30 1.60
CA ASN A 32 4.69 -12.03 0.77
C ASN A 32 4.37 -11.05 -0.37
N THR A 33 3.19 -11.21 -0.95
CA THR A 33 2.69 -10.32 -2.00
C THR A 33 2.41 -8.92 -1.45
N GLN A 34 1.91 -8.81 -0.21
CA GLN A 34 1.69 -7.53 0.46
C GLN A 34 3.00 -6.77 0.72
N ILE A 35 4.06 -7.46 1.17
CA ILE A 35 5.39 -6.86 1.35
C ILE A 35 5.96 -6.39 0.00
N GLY A 36 5.82 -7.21 -1.06
CA GLY A 36 6.25 -6.84 -2.41
C GLY A 36 5.52 -5.60 -2.97
N LEU A 37 4.22 -5.48 -2.71
CA LEU A 37 3.41 -4.32 -3.10
C LEU A 37 3.81 -3.05 -2.35
N LEU A 38 4.12 -3.15 -1.06
CA LEU A 38 4.66 -2.04 -0.27
C LEU A 38 6.03 -1.59 -0.82
N GLY A 39 6.87 -2.54 -1.24
CA GLY A 39 8.15 -2.24 -1.88
C GLY A 39 8.00 -1.58 -3.24
N LEU A 40 7.10 -2.08 -4.07
CA LEU A 40 6.77 -1.46 -5.33
C LEU A 40 6.23 -0.03 -5.13
N GLY A 41 5.39 0.18 -4.10
CA GLY A 41 4.87 1.49 -3.73
C GLY A 41 5.97 2.45 -3.26
N ALA A 42 6.86 2.00 -2.37
CA ALA A 42 7.99 2.80 -1.90
C ALA A 42 8.93 3.17 -3.05
N VAL A 43 9.31 2.20 -3.89
CA VAL A 43 10.14 2.43 -5.08
C VAL A 43 9.44 3.37 -6.05
N ALA A 44 8.13 3.23 -6.29
CA ALA A 44 7.39 4.15 -7.15
C ALA A 44 7.40 5.58 -6.61
N VAL A 45 7.25 5.78 -5.30
CA VAL A 45 7.32 7.09 -4.64
C VAL A 45 8.72 7.69 -4.76
N PHE A 46 9.77 6.91 -4.48
CA PHE A 46 11.16 7.39 -4.54
C PHE A 46 11.69 7.56 -5.97
N VAL A 47 11.34 6.70 -6.91
CA VAL A 47 11.92 6.69 -8.27
C VAL A 47 11.13 7.55 -9.24
N ILE A 48 9.79 7.62 -9.11
CA ILE A 48 8.97 8.33 -10.09
C ILE A 48 8.72 9.77 -9.66
N TRP A 49 8.50 10.04 -8.37
CA TRP A 49 8.13 11.39 -7.94
C TRP A 49 9.32 12.35 -7.78
N LEU A 50 10.47 11.88 -7.29
CA LEU A 50 11.68 12.70 -7.12
C LEU A 50 12.19 13.33 -8.45
N PRO A 51 12.28 12.59 -9.58
CA PRO A 51 12.76 13.15 -10.84
C PRO A 51 11.65 13.62 -11.82
N PHE A 52 10.42 13.09 -11.76
CA PHE A 52 9.37 13.40 -12.75
C PHE A 52 8.22 14.28 -12.23
N GLY A 53 8.32 14.86 -11.03
CA GLY A 53 7.30 15.76 -10.47
C GLY A 53 6.92 16.97 -11.35
N SER A 54 7.70 17.27 -12.40
CA SER A 54 7.47 18.36 -13.34
C SER A 54 6.83 17.94 -14.68
N LYS A 55 6.72 16.63 -15.00
CA LYS A 55 6.18 16.14 -16.28
C LYS A 55 4.87 15.38 -16.09
N LEU A 56 3.82 15.81 -16.80
CA LEU A 56 2.48 15.16 -16.77
C LEU A 56 2.54 13.65 -17.00
N ALA A 57 3.39 13.17 -17.92
CA ALA A 57 3.53 11.75 -18.22
C ALA A 57 4.01 10.92 -17.01
N GLY A 58 4.93 11.47 -16.20
CA GLY A 58 5.42 10.79 -14.99
C GLY A 58 4.35 10.67 -13.91
N LEU A 59 3.48 11.68 -13.79
CA LEU A 59 2.35 11.66 -12.86
C LEU A 59 1.32 10.57 -13.22
N TYR A 60 1.06 10.37 -14.53
CA TYR A 60 0.19 9.27 -14.98
C TYR A 60 0.78 7.91 -14.64
N ILE A 61 2.05 7.67 -14.96
CA ILE A 61 2.72 6.40 -14.64
C ILE A 61 2.73 6.15 -13.14
N PHE A 62 3.03 7.19 -12.34
CA PHE A 62 2.96 7.11 -10.88
C PHE A 62 1.56 6.73 -10.40
N SER A 63 0.51 7.41 -10.86
CA SER A 63 -0.86 7.10 -10.45
C SER A 63 -1.31 5.68 -10.84
N CYS A 64 -0.84 5.16 -11.97
CA CYS A 64 -1.11 3.79 -12.39
C CYS A 64 -0.40 2.76 -11.49
N VAL A 65 0.90 2.94 -11.23
CA VAL A 65 1.69 2.00 -10.42
C VAL A 65 1.29 2.07 -8.95
N TYR A 66 1.15 3.28 -8.40
CA TYR A 66 0.71 3.48 -7.03
C TYR A 66 -0.76 3.07 -6.83
N GLY A 67 -1.63 3.35 -7.81
CA GLY A 67 -3.03 2.91 -7.80
C GLY A 67 -3.19 1.39 -7.91
N PHE A 68 -2.31 0.73 -8.66
CA PHE A 68 -2.19 -0.73 -8.69
C PHE A 68 -1.75 -1.26 -7.32
N ALA A 69 -0.70 -0.69 -6.73
CA ALA A 69 -0.15 -1.14 -5.45
C ALA A 69 -1.15 -0.96 -4.28
N SER A 70 -1.74 0.23 -4.16
CA SER A 70 -2.74 0.57 -3.14
C SER A 70 -4.04 -0.23 -3.31
N GLY A 71 -4.53 -0.36 -4.55
CA GLY A 71 -5.74 -1.14 -4.83
C GLY A 71 -5.60 -2.62 -4.47
N SER A 72 -4.40 -3.16 -4.67
CA SER A 72 -4.04 -4.52 -4.29
C SER A 72 -3.92 -4.69 -2.77
N PHE A 73 -3.29 -3.73 -2.09
CA PHE A 73 -3.17 -3.72 -0.62
C PHE A 73 -4.53 -3.80 0.08
N ILE A 74 -5.50 -3.00 -0.37
CA ILE A 74 -6.87 -3.01 0.21
C ILE A 74 -7.55 -4.38 0.04
N SER A 75 -7.31 -5.05 -1.09
CA SER A 75 -7.89 -6.37 -1.35
C SER A 75 -7.22 -7.49 -0.55
N LEU A 76 -5.91 -7.38 -0.28
CA LEU A 76 -5.15 -8.38 0.47
C LEU A 76 -5.24 -8.18 1.99
N ALA A 77 -5.53 -6.97 2.47
CA ALA A 77 -5.61 -6.65 3.90
C ALA A 77 -6.57 -7.57 4.70
N PRO A 78 -7.86 -7.73 4.33
CA PRO A 78 -8.75 -8.64 5.05
C PRO A 78 -8.36 -10.12 4.87
N ALA A 79 -7.77 -10.46 3.71
CA ALA A 79 -7.35 -11.82 3.39
C ALA A 79 -6.14 -12.27 4.23
N CYS A 80 -5.23 -11.35 4.59
CA CYS A 80 -4.11 -11.62 5.51
C CYS A 80 -4.59 -11.75 6.96
N ILE A 81 -5.49 -10.88 7.41
CA ILE A 81 -6.04 -10.92 8.77
C ILE A 81 -6.85 -12.19 8.99
N GLY A 82 -7.60 -12.62 7.96
CA GLY A 82 -8.36 -13.88 7.97
C GLY A 82 -7.50 -15.14 8.00
N GLN A 83 -6.24 -15.10 7.53
CA GLN A 83 -5.33 -16.25 7.65
C GLN A 83 -4.74 -16.40 9.05
N ILE A 84 -4.54 -15.29 9.77
CA ILE A 84 -3.91 -15.28 11.10
C ILE A 84 -4.95 -15.43 12.21
N SER A 85 -6.21 -15.10 11.94
CA SER A 85 -7.30 -15.06 12.93
C SER A 85 -8.35 -16.14 12.69
N LYS A 86 -8.97 -16.66 13.77
CA LYS A 86 -10.13 -17.54 13.65
C LYS A 86 -11.27 -16.82 12.94
N ALA A 87 -11.99 -17.52 12.05
CA ALA A 87 -13.07 -16.98 11.23
C ALA A 87 -14.13 -16.19 12.02
N SER A 88 -14.39 -16.57 13.27
CA SER A 88 -15.34 -15.90 14.17
C SER A 88 -14.88 -14.52 14.67
N GLU A 89 -13.57 -14.24 14.67
CA GLU A 89 -12.98 -13.00 15.21
C GLU A 89 -12.44 -12.06 14.13
N VAL A 90 -12.45 -12.47 12.85
CA VAL A 90 -11.87 -11.70 11.73
C VAL A 90 -12.49 -10.31 11.63
N GLY A 91 -13.82 -10.21 11.75
CA GLY A 91 -14.53 -8.94 11.66
C GLY A 91 -14.15 -7.97 12.79
N GLY A 92 -14.07 -8.46 14.03
CA GLY A 92 -13.70 -7.65 15.19
C GLY A 92 -12.25 -7.16 15.11
N ARG A 93 -11.30 -8.04 14.78
CA ARG A 93 -9.88 -7.68 14.64
C ARG A 93 -9.66 -6.71 13.47
N PHE A 94 -10.31 -6.95 12.34
CA PHE A 94 -10.28 -6.04 11.19
C PHE A 94 -10.83 -4.65 11.57
N GLY A 95 -11.95 -4.61 12.28
CA GLY A 95 -12.59 -3.37 12.75
C GLY A 95 -11.67 -2.54 13.65
N VAL A 96 -11.03 -3.17 14.65
CA VAL A 96 -10.09 -2.48 15.55
C VAL A 96 -8.88 -1.94 14.78
N CYS A 97 -8.30 -2.73 13.86
CA CYS A 97 -7.20 -2.25 13.01
C CYS A 97 -7.61 -1.03 12.16
N TYR A 98 -8.78 -1.09 11.52
CA TYR A 98 -9.26 0.01 10.66
C TYR A 98 -9.66 1.25 11.44
N LEU A 99 -10.10 1.08 12.69
CA LEU A 99 -10.36 2.19 13.61
C LEU A 99 -9.06 2.94 13.93
N THR A 100 -7.97 2.24 14.23
CA THR A 100 -6.64 2.86 14.40
C THR A 100 -6.18 3.57 13.13
N VAL A 101 -6.35 2.95 11.97
CA VAL A 101 -6.00 3.56 10.66
C VAL A 101 -6.79 4.84 10.40
N SER A 102 -8.05 4.90 10.83
CA SER A 102 -8.89 6.10 10.64
C SER A 102 -8.35 7.31 11.42
N PHE A 103 -7.92 7.11 12.68
CA PHE A 103 -7.27 8.17 13.46
C PHE A 103 -5.94 8.61 12.86
N ALA A 104 -5.11 7.66 12.43
CA ALA A 104 -3.85 7.97 11.74
C ALA A 104 -4.09 8.77 10.45
N THR A 105 -5.12 8.41 9.70
CA THR A 105 -5.51 9.10 8.46
C THR A 105 -5.97 10.53 8.76
N LEU A 106 -6.80 10.71 9.80
CA LEU A 106 -7.31 12.01 10.22
C LEU A 106 -6.17 12.99 10.55
N ILE A 107 -5.11 12.52 11.21
CA ILE A 107 -3.94 13.32 11.56
C ILE A 107 -3.04 13.57 10.35
N SER A 108 -2.89 12.57 9.46
CA SER A 108 -1.99 12.67 8.29
C SER A 108 -2.46 13.67 7.23
N ILE A 109 -3.77 13.86 7.06
CA ILE A 109 -4.35 14.74 6.04
C ILE A 109 -3.95 16.22 6.26
N PRO A 110 -4.18 16.84 7.44
CA PRO A 110 -3.79 18.23 7.68
C PRO A 110 -2.27 18.41 7.65
N ILE A 111 -1.50 17.46 8.21
CA ILE A 111 -0.03 17.51 8.18
C ILE A 111 0.49 17.49 6.73
N GLY A 112 -0.08 16.63 5.88
CA GLY A 112 0.28 16.55 4.48
C GLY A 112 -0.11 17.79 3.69
N GLY A 113 -1.25 18.42 4.01
CA GLY A 113 -1.69 19.67 3.40
C GLY A 113 -0.73 20.82 3.71
N GLU A 114 -0.41 21.02 4.99
CA GLU A 114 0.48 22.10 5.42
C GLU A 114 1.92 21.90 4.93
N MET A 115 2.41 20.65 4.89
CA MET A 115 3.75 20.32 4.39
C MET A 115 3.97 20.72 2.93
N ILE A 116 2.91 20.68 2.10
CA ILE A 116 3.00 21.06 0.69
C ILE A 116 3.30 22.55 0.56
N GLU A 117 2.73 23.38 1.43
CA GLU A 117 2.87 24.84 1.39
C GLU A 117 4.17 25.33 2.05
N THR A 118 4.62 24.66 3.11
CA THR A 118 5.75 25.13 3.95
C THR A 118 7.13 24.55 3.58
N VAL A 119 7.22 23.27 3.21
CA VAL A 119 8.50 22.55 3.05
C VAL A 119 8.75 22.09 1.60
N GLY A 120 7.70 22.12 0.78
CA GLY A 120 7.76 21.77 -0.64
C GLY A 120 7.61 20.27 -0.93
N LYS A 121 7.33 19.98 -2.19
CA LYS A 121 6.90 18.66 -2.68
C LYS A 121 7.84 17.50 -2.34
N GLN A 122 9.15 17.76 -2.18
CA GLN A 122 10.13 16.70 -1.92
C GLN A 122 10.10 16.19 -0.48
N ALA A 123 9.86 17.06 0.51
CA ALA A 123 9.75 16.64 1.90
C ALA A 123 8.52 15.76 2.13
N MET A 124 7.39 16.09 1.48
CA MET A 124 6.16 15.28 1.54
C MET A 124 6.39 13.86 1.01
N VAL A 125 7.14 13.75 -0.09
CA VAL A 125 7.48 12.46 -0.72
C VAL A 125 8.41 11.66 0.16
N ALA A 126 9.41 12.30 0.77
CA ALA A 126 10.30 11.65 1.72
C ALA A 126 9.53 11.13 2.95
N PHE A 127 8.58 11.92 3.48
CA PHE A 127 7.70 11.48 4.57
C PHE A 127 6.82 10.29 4.15
N LEU A 128 6.18 10.37 2.98
CA LEU A 128 5.36 9.27 2.45
C LEU A 128 6.20 8.00 2.23
N GLY A 129 7.39 8.13 1.65
CA GLY A 129 8.33 7.04 1.46
C GLY A 129 8.81 6.43 2.78
N ALA A 130 9.10 7.25 3.78
CA ALA A 130 9.47 6.79 5.11
C ALA A 130 8.35 6.00 5.78
N VAL A 131 7.11 6.49 5.70
CA VAL A 131 5.93 5.77 6.22
C VAL A 131 5.74 4.42 5.52
N LEU A 132 5.93 4.35 4.19
CA LEU A 132 5.85 3.10 3.44
C LEU A 132 6.95 2.10 3.83
N VAL A 133 8.17 2.58 4.08
CA VAL A 133 9.30 1.75 4.54
C VAL A 133 9.07 1.25 5.97
N ILE A 134 8.59 2.12 6.86
CA ILE A 134 8.21 1.74 8.23
C ILE A 134 7.10 0.69 8.19
N ALA A 135 6.07 0.89 7.36
CA ALA A 135 4.99 -0.08 7.17
C ALA A 135 5.52 -1.42 6.65
N MET A 136 6.44 -1.41 5.67
CA MET A 136 7.10 -2.62 5.18
C MET A 136 7.87 -3.34 6.30
N GLY A 137 8.60 -2.59 7.14
CA GLY A 137 9.29 -3.11 8.31
C GLY A 137 8.33 -3.76 9.30
N MET A 138 7.23 -3.09 9.65
CA MET A 138 6.20 -3.61 10.55
C MET A 138 5.53 -4.87 9.99
N PHE A 139 5.21 -4.93 8.69
CA PHE A 139 4.67 -6.13 8.05
C PHE A 139 5.67 -7.30 8.05
N SER A 140 6.96 -6.99 7.87
CA SER A 140 8.03 -7.99 7.93
C SER A 140 8.22 -8.53 9.36
N MET A 141 8.11 -7.65 10.37
CA MET A 141 8.13 -8.03 11.79
C MET A 141 6.87 -8.82 12.18
N ALA A 142 5.69 -8.42 11.69
CA ALA A 142 4.45 -9.18 11.91
C ALA A 142 4.54 -10.60 11.34
N ARG A 143 5.15 -10.75 10.16
CA ARG A 143 5.47 -12.06 9.58
C ARG A 143 6.44 -12.84 10.47
N TRP A 144 7.49 -12.19 10.98
CA TRP A 144 8.47 -12.82 11.88
C TRP A 144 7.81 -13.35 13.16
N SER A 145 6.94 -12.56 13.77
CA SER A 145 6.18 -12.94 14.98
C SER A 145 5.17 -14.04 14.71
N CYS A 146 4.50 -14.04 13.54
CA CYS A 146 3.56 -15.10 13.16
C CYS A 146 4.25 -16.43 12.82
N LEU A 147 5.54 -16.44 12.48
CA LEU A 147 6.32 -17.66 12.19
C LEU A 147 7.03 -18.27 13.41
N ASN A 148 6.72 -17.83 14.65
CA ASN A 148 7.40 -18.28 15.88
C ASN A 148 8.94 -18.20 15.76
N TYR A 149 9.49 -17.06 15.33
CA TYR A 149 10.94 -16.81 15.24
C TYR A 149 11.74 -17.74 14.31
N ARG A 150 11.09 -18.55 13.43
CA ARG A 150 11.81 -19.41 12.48
C ARG A 150 11.81 -18.81 11.08
N TRP A 151 12.99 -18.54 10.52
CA TRP A 151 13.14 -18.09 9.13
C TRP A 151 12.84 -19.22 8.14
N ARG A 152 11.62 -19.26 7.60
CA ARG A 152 11.25 -20.17 6.50
C ARG A 152 10.76 -19.38 5.29
N TRP A 153 11.60 -19.32 4.27
CA TRP A 153 11.38 -18.68 2.97
C TRP A 153 10.22 -19.28 2.13
N GLN A 154 9.68 -20.43 2.54
CA GLN A 154 8.69 -21.22 1.78
C GLN A 154 7.40 -21.55 2.57
N ALA A 155 7.09 -20.81 3.64
CA ALA A 155 5.82 -21.02 4.34
C ALA A 155 4.68 -20.33 3.56
N LYS A 156 3.90 -21.11 2.81
CA LYS A 156 2.54 -20.72 2.40
C LYS A 156 1.69 -20.66 3.66
N ILE A 157 1.42 -19.45 4.13
CA ILE A 157 0.34 -19.16 5.07
C ILE A 157 -0.78 -18.52 4.28
#